data_AF-A0A4S2AL24-F1
#
_entry.id   AF-A0A4S2AL24-F1
#
_cell.length_a   1.000
_cell.length_b   1.000
_cell.length_c   1.000
_cell.angle_alpha   90.00
_cell.angle_beta   90.00
_cell.angle_gamma   90.00
#
_symmetry.space_group_name_H-M   'P 1'
#
loop_
_entity.id
_entity.type
_entity.pdbx_description
1 polymer ?
#
loop_
_entity_poly.entity_id
_entity_poly.type
_entity_poly.pdbx_seq_one_letter_code
_entity_poly.pdbx_strand_id
1 'polypeptide(L)'
;MTDYITELENTLNQTTAQLEDLTSSKQISDNKLMSSEIVGKIKRNISDNNFNLSYNEWKALEKSIISNCPDFYKKLHPDRFMRALEWRVTMLIKIGISPSNISKMVNRSKETVTSIRSRLYAKVFKIEKASARDWDSFIRSL
;
A
#
# COMPACT_ATOMS: atom_id res chain seq x y z
N MET A 1 26.77 -33.25 -16.94
CA MET A 1 26.49 -31.91 -17.48
C MET A 1 25.01 -31.76 -17.80
N THR A 2 24.38 -32.77 -18.41
CA THR A 2 22.93 -32.90 -18.63
C THR A 2 22.10 -32.88 -17.34
N ASP A 3 22.51 -33.59 -16.28
CA ASP A 3 21.72 -33.69 -15.04
C ASP A 3 21.56 -32.33 -14.31
N TYR A 4 22.60 -31.51 -14.34
CA TYR A 4 22.60 -30.17 -13.74
C TYR A 4 21.70 -29.19 -14.52
N ILE A 5 21.67 -29.30 -15.85
CA ILE A 5 20.79 -28.47 -16.69
C ILE A 5 19.33 -28.82 -16.41
N THR A 6 18.98 -30.10 -16.34
CA THR A 6 17.63 -30.57 -16.01
C THR A 6 17.18 -30.11 -14.62
N GLU A 7 18.07 -30.14 -13.62
CA GLU A 7 17.77 -29.67 -12.26
C GLU A 7 17.52 -28.16 -12.20
N LEU A 8 18.28 -27.37 -12.97
CA LEU A 8 18.05 -25.93 -13.13
C LEU A 8 16.71 -25.63 -13.81
N GLU A 9 16.37 -26.35 -14.88
CA GLU A 9 15.10 -26.18 -15.60
C GLU A 9 13.90 -26.51 -14.69
N ASN A 10 13.97 -27.58 -13.92
CA ASN A 10 12.93 -27.95 -12.96
C ASN A 10 12.76 -26.88 -11.88
N THR A 11 13.87 -26.35 -11.35
CA THR A 11 13.85 -25.28 -10.34
C THR A 11 13.24 -23.99 -10.91
N LEU A 12 13.58 -23.64 -12.15
CA LEU A 12 13.02 -22.47 -12.83
C LEU A 12 11.50 -22.59 -13.03
N ASN A 13 11.04 -23.76 -13.48
CA ASN A 13 9.61 -24.02 -13.69
C ASN A 13 8.83 -23.97 -12.37
N GLN A 14 9.38 -24.55 -11.30
CA GLN A 14 8.75 -24.56 -9.98
C GLN A 14 8.68 -23.16 -9.36
N THR A 15 9.73 -22.36 -9.48
CA THR A 15 9.74 -20.97 -8.99
C THR A 15 8.80 -20.07 -9.78
N THR A 16 8.70 -20.27 -11.10
CA THR A 16 7.75 -19.54 -11.95
C THR A 16 6.30 -19.83 -11.53
N ALA A 17 5.94 -21.10 -11.34
CA ALA A 17 4.60 -21.49 -10.89
C ALA A 17 4.24 -20.89 -9.51
N GLN A 18 5.20 -20.85 -8.58
CA GLN A 18 4.99 -20.22 -7.26
C GLN A 18 4.77 -18.70 -7.36
N LEU A 19 5.47 -18.00 -8.26
CA LEU A 19 5.28 -16.57 -8.48
C LEU A 19 3.90 -16.26 -9.07
N GLU A 20 3.40 -17.06 -10.00
CA GLU A 20 2.07 -16.92 -10.58
C GLU A 20 0.95 -17.10 -9.53
N ASP A 21 1.08 -18.06 -8.62
CA ASP A 21 0.13 -18.27 -7.53
C ASP A 21 0.14 -17.11 -6.52
N LEU A 22 1.33 -16.62 -6.15
CA LEU A 22 1.48 -15.45 -5.26
C LEU A 22 0.90 -14.17 -5.86
N THR A 23 1.07 -13.96 -7.17
CA THR A 23 0.48 -12.79 -7.85
C THR A 23 -1.04 -12.88 -7.91
N SER A 24 -1.59 -14.07 -8.18
CA SER A 24 -3.04 -14.32 -8.23
C SER A 24 -3.69 -14.12 -6.85
N SER A 25 -3.11 -14.71 -5.80
CA SER A 25 -3.60 -14.55 -4.42
C SER A 25 -3.54 -13.11 -3.93
N LYS A 26 -2.49 -12.36 -4.31
CA LYS A 26 -2.40 -10.92 -4.05
C LYS A 26 -3.52 -10.14 -4.75
N GLN A 27 -3.76 -10.39 -6.04
CA GLN A 27 -4.82 -9.70 -6.78
C GLN A 27 -6.21 -9.95 -6.16
N ILE A 28 -6.50 -11.19 -5.75
CA ILE A 28 -7.76 -11.53 -5.05
C ILE A 28 -7.90 -10.72 -3.76
N SER A 29 -6.82 -10.67 -2.98
CA SER A 29 -6.76 -9.93 -1.71
C SER A 29 -6.95 -8.42 -1.89
N ASP A 30 -6.27 -7.83 -2.87
CA ASP A 30 -6.42 -6.42 -3.22
C ASP A 30 -7.83 -6.13 -3.72
N ASN A 31 -8.42 -6.98 -4.56
CA ASN A 31 -9.80 -6.84 -5.02
C ASN A 31 -10.81 -6.88 -3.86
N LYS A 32 -10.59 -7.77 -2.89
CA LYS A 32 -11.42 -7.86 -1.68
C LYS A 32 -11.29 -6.64 -0.78
N LEU A 33 -10.09 -6.06 -0.66
CA LEU A 33 -9.89 -4.79 0.03
C LEU A 33 -10.64 -3.66 -0.70
N MET A 34 -10.51 -3.59 -2.02
CA MET A 34 -11.11 -2.52 -2.84
C MET A 34 -12.65 -2.57 -2.87
N SER A 35 -13.24 -3.76 -2.70
CA SER A 35 -14.69 -3.97 -2.59
C SER A 35 -15.23 -3.83 -1.16
N SER A 36 -14.36 -3.62 -0.16
CA SER A 36 -14.80 -3.46 1.22
C SER A 36 -15.66 -2.20 1.42
N GLU A 37 -16.63 -2.29 2.34
CA GLU A 37 -17.59 -1.22 2.60
C GLU A 37 -16.93 0.12 2.93
N ILE A 38 -15.86 0.09 3.75
CA ILE A 38 -15.13 1.29 4.16
C ILE A 38 -14.43 1.98 2.98
N VAL A 39 -13.85 1.23 2.03
CA VAL A 39 -13.23 1.80 0.83
C VAL A 39 -14.30 2.38 -0.10
N GLY A 40 -15.42 1.68 -0.27
CA GLY A 40 -16.57 2.19 -1.00
C GLY A 40 -17.11 3.49 -0.41
N LYS A 41 -17.23 3.57 0.92
CA LYS A 41 -17.64 4.78 1.65
C LYS A 41 -16.66 5.93 1.44
N ILE A 42 -15.36 5.69 1.57
CA ILE A 42 -14.32 6.72 1.32
C ILE A 42 -14.44 7.28 -0.10
N LYS A 43 -14.60 6.41 -1.11
CA LYS A 43 -14.74 6.84 -2.51
C LYS A 43 -16.01 7.69 -2.72
N ARG A 44 -17.14 7.30 -2.13
CA ARG A 44 -18.39 8.09 -2.17
C ARG A 44 -18.20 9.46 -1.50
N ASN A 45 -17.64 9.48 -0.29
CA ASN A 45 -17.38 10.73 0.42
C ASN A 45 -16.52 11.70 -0.40
N ILE A 46 -15.48 11.20 -1.08
CA ILE A 46 -14.64 12.01 -1.98
C ILE A 46 -15.45 12.60 -3.13
N SER A 47 -16.33 11.83 -3.76
CA SER A 47 -17.23 12.31 -4.82
C SER A 47 -18.17 13.41 -4.32
N ASP A 48 -18.62 13.29 -3.07
CA ASP A 48 -19.48 14.29 -2.39
C ASP A 48 -18.67 15.47 -1.80
N ASN A 49 -17.37 15.57 -2.14
CA ASN A 49 -16.44 16.57 -1.62
C ASN A 49 -16.36 16.61 -0.07
N ASN A 50 -16.65 15.49 0.58
CA ASN A 50 -16.49 15.26 2.01
C ASN A 50 -15.22 14.45 2.27
N PHE A 51 -14.24 15.05 2.96
CA PHE A 51 -12.96 14.40 3.21
C PHE A 51 -12.77 13.96 4.67
N ASN A 52 -13.81 14.14 5.49
CA ASN A 52 -13.74 13.84 6.91
C ASN A 52 -13.95 12.35 7.15
N LEU A 53 -13.04 11.79 7.95
CA LEU A 53 -13.13 10.43 8.49
C LEU A 53 -13.05 10.52 10.00
N SER A 54 -14.05 9.96 10.66
CA SER A 54 -14.05 9.74 12.11
C SER A 54 -12.94 8.77 12.50
N TYR A 55 -12.62 8.76 13.80
CA TYR A 55 -11.66 7.81 14.37
C TYR A 55 -12.02 6.35 14.06
N ASN A 56 -13.31 6.01 14.18
CA ASN A 56 -13.80 4.64 13.93
C ASN A 56 -13.66 4.24 12.47
N GLU A 57 -13.85 5.17 11.53
CA GLU A 57 -13.66 4.90 10.10
C GLU A 57 -12.20 4.70 9.74
N TRP A 58 -11.28 5.48 10.34
CA TRP A 58 -9.85 5.22 10.22
C TRP A 58 -9.46 3.84 10.73
N LYS A 59 -10.03 3.42 11.87
CA LYS A 59 -9.80 2.09 12.44
C LYS A 59 -10.43 0.98 11.60
N ALA A 60 -11.60 1.20 11.01
CA ALA A 60 -12.22 0.26 10.09
C ALA A 60 -11.37 0.07 8.83
N LEU A 61 -10.79 1.14 8.28
CA LEU A 61 -9.88 1.07 7.14
C LEU A 61 -8.62 0.26 7.50
N GLU A 62 -7.99 0.58 8.62
CA GLU A 62 -6.81 -0.14 9.11
C GLU A 62 -7.10 -1.64 9.28
N LYS A 63 -8.22 -1.99 9.92
CA LYS A 63 -8.64 -3.39 10.09
C LYS A 63 -8.90 -4.09 8.76
N SER A 64 -9.51 -3.39 7.79
CA SER A 64 -9.75 -3.93 6.45
C SER A 64 -8.43 -4.24 5.74
N ILE A 65 -7.44 -3.34 5.83
CA ILE A 65 -6.10 -3.56 5.27
C ILE A 65 -5.39 -4.73 5.97
N ILE A 66 -5.42 -4.81 7.30
CA ILE A 66 -4.77 -5.91 8.04
C ILE A 66 -5.38 -7.27 7.65
N SER A 67 -6.71 -7.32 7.48
CA SER A 67 -7.42 -8.57 7.20
C SER A 67 -7.21 -9.05 5.77
N ASN A 68 -7.12 -8.14 4.80
CA ASN A 68 -7.00 -8.49 3.38
C ASN A 68 -5.55 -8.50 2.91
N CYS A 69 -4.68 -7.64 3.45
CA CYS A 69 -3.28 -7.50 3.05
C CYS A 69 -2.37 -7.62 4.29
N PRO A 70 -2.33 -8.77 4.99
CA PRO A 70 -1.57 -8.91 6.23
C PRO A 70 -0.07 -8.68 6.03
N ASP A 71 0.49 -9.10 4.90
CA ASP A 71 1.91 -8.95 4.63
C ASP A 71 2.31 -7.51 4.29
N PHE A 72 1.41 -6.75 3.64
CA PHE A 72 1.54 -5.29 3.49
C PHE A 72 1.70 -4.64 4.87
N TYR A 73 0.81 -4.97 5.81
CA TYR A 73 0.84 -4.42 7.16
C TYR A 73 2.12 -4.84 7.92
N LYS A 74 2.50 -6.12 7.88
CA LYS A 74 3.72 -6.62 8.56
C LYS A 74 4.99 -5.92 8.06
N LYS A 75 5.11 -5.69 6.74
CA LYS A 75 6.25 -5.01 6.11
C LYS A 75 6.35 -3.54 6.52
N LEU A 76 5.21 -2.88 6.77
CA LEU A 76 5.15 -1.45 7.06
C LEU A 76 4.83 -1.10 8.51
N HIS A 77 4.77 -2.10 9.40
CA HIS A 77 4.23 -2.00 10.76
C HIS A 77 4.55 -0.65 11.44
N PRO A 78 3.54 0.19 11.73
CA PRO A 78 3.71 1.59 12.13
C PRO A 78 4.67 1.78 13.31
N ASP A 79 4.64 0.86 14.28
CA ASP A 79 5.41 0.95 15.53
C ASP A 79 6.93 0.81 15.33
N ARG A 80 7.41 0.51 14.12
CA ARG A 80 8.86 0.49 13.84
C ARG A 80 9.39 1.80 13.25
N PHE A 81 8.59 2.58 12.52
CA PHE A 81 9.11 3.78 11.85
C PHE A 81 8.09 4.82 11.35
N MET A 82 6.78 4.63 11.45
CA MET A 82 5.80 5.60 10.92
C MET A 82 4.96 6.25 12.02
N ARG A 83 4.81 7.57 11.95
CA ARG A 83 3.84 8.32 12.75
C ARG A 83 2.42 8.08 12.23
N ALA A 84 1.41 8.30 13.06
CA ALA A 84 0.00 8.12 12.69
C ALA A 84 -0.41 8.82 11.38
N LEU A 85 0.09 10.04 11.13
CA LEU A 85 -0.16 10.77 9.88
C LEU A 85 0.47 10.08 8.66
N GLU A 86 1.71 9.61 8.80
CA GLU A 86 2.45 8.90 7.74
C GLU A 86 1.74 7.57 7.40
N TRP A 87 1.23 6.89 8.42
CA TRP A 87 0.44 5.67 8.24
C TRP A 87 -0.88 5.95 7.51
N ARG A 88 -1.61 7.01 7.88
CA ARG A 88 -2.83 7.43 7.16
C ARG A 88 -2.57 7.71 5.68
N VAL A 89 -1.50 8.45 5.37
CA VAL A 89 -1.10 8.71 3.97
C VAL A 89 -0.83 7.39 3.25
N THR A 90 -0.10 6.48 3.88
CA THR A 90 0.27 5.17 3.31
C THR A 90 -0.94 4.27 3.03
N MET A 91 -1.89 4.18 3.96
CA MET A 91 -3.15 3.44 3.76
C MET A 91 -3.97 4.01 2.60
N LEU A 92 -4.07 5.33 2.50
CA LEU A 92 -4.82 5.98 1.42
C LEU A 92 -4.18 5.73 0.04
N ILE A 93 -2.85 5.68 -0.04
CA ILE A 93 -2.13 5.29 -1.28
C ILE A 93 -2.45 3.84 -1.64
N LYS A 94 -2.44 2.93 -0.66
CA LYS A 94 -2.73 1.49 -0.88
C LYS A 94 -4.12 1.27 -1.49
N ILE A 95 -5.11 2.05 -1.10
CA ILE A 95 -6.47 1.99 -1.67
C ILE A 95 -6.66 2.89 -2.92
N GLY A 96 -5.59 3.47 -3.44
CA GLY A 96 -5.59 4.23 -4.71
C GLY A 96 -6.10 5.66 -4.64
N ILE A 97 -6.13 6.31 -3.48
CA ILE A 97 -6.54 7.72 -3.39
C ILE A 97 -5.44 8.63 -3.95
N SER A 98 -5.85 9.61 -4.76
CA SER A 98 -4.93 10.58 -5.37
C SER A 98 -4.28 11.50 -4.32
N PRO A 99 -3.04 11.98 -4.55
CA PRO A 99 -2.37 12.87 -3.59
C PRO A 99 -3.13 14.16 -3.27
N SER A 100 -3.89 14.69 -4.24
CA SER A 100 -4.76 15.84 -4.04
C SER A 100 -5.88 15.54 -3.05
N ASN A 101 -6.55 14.40 -3.15
CA ASN A 101 -7.58 14.01 -2.21
C ASN A 101 -7.00 13.62 -0.84
N ILE A 102 -5.84 12.95 -0.81
CA ILE A 102 -5.12 12.66 0.44
C ILE A 102 -4.88 13.96 1.23
N SER A 103 -4.40 15.02 0.57
CA SER A 103 -4.12 16.31 1.22
C SER A 103 -5.34 16.87 1.95
N LYS A 104 -6.53 16.77 1.34
CA LYS A 104 -7.79 17.18 1.95
C LYS A 104 -8.17 16.27 3.12
N MET A 105 -8.07 14.95 2.95
CA MET A 105 -8.46 13.96 3.98
C MET A 105 -7.62 14.01 5.25
N VAL A 106 -6.33 14.32 5.13
CA VAL A 106 -5.44 14.47 6.29
C VAL A 106 -5.31 15.92 6.77
N ASN A 107 -6.06 16.84 6.16
CA ASN A 107 -6.02 18.28 6.40
C ASN A 107 -4.59 18.85 6.39
N ARG A 108 -3.86 18.63 5.30
CA ARG A 108 -2.49 19.11 5.07
C ARG A 108 -2.35 19.68 3.66
N SER A 109 -1.31 20.47 3.44
CA SER A 109 -1.00 20.97 2.11
C SER A 109 -0.52 19.84 1.17
N LYS A 110 -0.62 20.05 -0.14
CA LYS A 110 -0.15 19.08 -1.15
C LYS A 110 1.37 18.87 -1.06
N GLU A 111 2.10 19.92 -0.71
CA GLU A 111 3.55 19.92 -0.51
C GLU A 111 3.91 19.08 0.72
N THR A 112 3.14 19.20 1.80
CA THR A 112 3.31 18.37 3.00
C THR A 112 3.11 16.89 2.69
N VAL A 113 2.03 16.53 1.99
CA VAL A 113 1.78 15.14 1.57
C VAL A 113 2.88 14.64 0.64
N THR A 114 3.38 15.49 -0.27
CA THR A 114 4.50 15.14 -1.15
C THR A 114 5.78 14.88 -0.37
N SER A 115 6.10 15.74 0.61
CA SER A 115 7.25 15.58 1.50
C SER A 115 7.16 14.33 2.36
N ILE A 116 5.98 14.02 2.91
CA ILE A 116 5.76 12.77 3.67
C ILE A 116 6.12 11.55 2.82
N ARG A 117 5.62 11.50 1.58
CA ARG A 117 5.86 10.37 0.67
C ARG A 117 7.34 10.22 0.31
N SER A 118 8.02 11.30 -0.10
CA SER A 118 9.45 11.22 -0.41
C SER A 118 10.30 10.84 0.81
N ARG A 119 10.03 11.44 1.98
CA ARG A 119 10.73 11.13 3.23
C ARG A 119 10.51 9.70 3.70
N LEU A 120 9.32 9.13 3.53
CA LEU A 120 9.05 7.74 3.88
C LEU A 120 9.89 6.78 3.04
N TYR A 121 9.97 6.99 1.73
CA TYR A 121 10.81 6.17 0.87
C TYR A 121 12.30 6.32 1.24
N ALA A 122 12.78 7.56 1.40
CA ALA A 122 14.15 7.84 1.85
C ALA A 122 14.47 7.13 3.19
N LYS A 123 13.53 7.15 4.13
CA LYS A 123 13.67 6.55 5.46
C LYS A 123 13.73 5.01 5.40
N VAL A 124 12.86 4.39 4.62
CA VAL A 124 12.78 2.92 4.52
C VAL A 124 13.97 2.35 3.75
N PHE A 125 14.38 3.00 2.66
CA PHE A 125 15.40 2.48 1.76
C PHE A 125 16.78 3.14 1.94
N LYS A 126 16.92 4.12 2.84
CA LYS A 126 18.15 4.89 3.08
C LYS A 126 18.70 5.56 1.80
N ILE A 127 17.81 6.15 1.00
CA ILE A 127 18.12 6.81 -0.27
C ILE A 127 17.94 8.33 -0.11
N GLU A 128 18.97 9.12 -0.38
CA GLU A 128 18.95 10.57 -0.20
C GLU A 128 18.05 11.31 -1.20
N LYS A 129 17.98 10.84 -2.45
CA LYS A 129 17.20 11.47 -3.54
C LYS A 129 15.93 10.69 -3.88
N ALA A 130 15.12 10.41 -2.86
CA ALA A 130 13.84 9.72 -3.03
C ALA A 130 12.74 10.65 -3.54
N SER A 131 11.94 10.18 -4.50
CA SER A 131 10.75 10.89 -4.97
C SER A 131 9.49 10.40 -4.26
N ALA A 132 8.45 11.25 -4.24
CA ALA A 132 7.14 10.83 -3.74
C ALA A 132 6.51 9.70 -4.58
N ARG A 133 6.89 9.59 -5.86
CA ARG A 133 6.42 8.54 -6.76
C ARG A 133 7.00 7.18 -6.39
N ASP A 134 8.23 7.14 -5.89
CA ASP A 134 8.87 5.89 -5.48
C ASP A 134 8.12 5.25 -4.31
N TRP A 135 7.66 6.08 -3.35
CA TRP A 135 6.78 5.61 -2.28
C TRP A 135 5.47 5.06 -2.82
N ASP A 136 4.80 5.80 -3.71
CA ASP A 136 3.54 5.34 -4.31
C ASP A 136 3.69 3.99 -5.02
N SER A 137 4.74 3.83 -5.82
CA SER A 137 5.04 2.59 -6.56
C SER A 137 5.30 1.44 -5.60
N PHE A 138 6.11 1.66 -4.57
CA PHE A 138 6.40 0.65 -3.54
C PHE A 138 5.13 0.21 -2.80
N ILE A 139 4.32 1.16 -2.34
CA ILE A 139 3.07 0.85 -1.61
C ILE A 139 2.08 0.06 -2.47
N ARG A 140 2.00 0.33 -3.78
CA ARG A 140 1.18 -0.44 -4.71
C ARG A 140 1.78 -1.81 -5.05
N SER A 141 3.10 -1.94 -5.04
CA SER A 141 3.76 -3.23 -5.26
C SER A 141 3.65 -4.17 -4.07
N LEU A 142 3.37 -3.64 -2.88
CA LEU A 142 3.09 -4.41 -1.67
C LEU A 142 1.66 -4.96 -1.60
#